data_AF-G2GMD9-F1
#
_entry.id   AF-G2GMD9-F1
#
_cell.length_a   1.000
_cell.length_b   1.000
_cell.length_c   1.000
_cell.angle_alpha   90.00
_cell.angle_beta   90.00
_cell.angle_gamma   90.00
#
_symmetry.space_group_name_H-M   'P 1'
#
loop_
_entity.id
_entity.type
_entity.pdbx_description
1 polymer ?
#
loop_
_entity_poly.entity_id
_entity_poly.type
_entity_poly.pdbx_seq_one_letter_code
_entity_poly.pdbx_strand_id
1 'polypeptide(L)'
;MSHADAPLIAHELYVAVLGAGASVIEMTLSTAGARIRITAYGQDPLPVLYSHGPGWQIIDGLCHLSGLTTDECGLWAQVGTNR
;
A
#
# COMPACT_ATOMS: atom_id res chain seq x y z
N MET A 1 1.37 -20.22 -2.21
CA MET A 1 0.47 -19.34 -2.99
C MET A 1 1.37 -18.36 -3.73
N SER A 2 1.16 -18.18 -5.04
CA SER A 2 1.85 -17.15 -5.79
C SER A 2 1.26 -15.79 -5.42
N HIS A 3 2.08 -14.82 -5.03
CA HIS A 3 1.64 -13.44 -4.78
C HIS A 3 1.72 -12.63 -6.08
N ALA A 4 1.02 -13.09 -7.12
CA ALA A 4 1.10 -12.53 -8.47
C ALA A 4 0.70 -11.04 -8.51
N ASP A 5 -0.19 -10.61 -7.62
CA ASP A 5 -0.69 -9.24 -7.55
C ASP A 5 0.19 -8.30 -6.73
N ALA A 6 1.20 -8.82 -6.00
CA ALA A 6 2.06 -8.00 -5.14
C ALA A 6 2.79 -6.86 -5.89
N PRO A 7 3.30 -7.05 -7.12
CA PRO A 7 3.91 -5.94 -7.88
C PRO A 7 2.91 -4.83 -8.22
N LEU A 8 1.67 -5.17 -8.59
CA LEU A 8 0.63 -4.19 -8.89
C LEU A 8 0.24 -3.42 -7.62
N ILE A 9 0.04 -4.12 -6.51
CA ILE A 9 -0.25 -3.49 -5.22
C ILE A 9 0.87 -2.54 -4.79
N ALA A 10 2.13 -2.95 -4.93
CA ALA A 10 3.27 -2.08 -4.62
C ALA A 10 3.29 -0.82 -5.50
N HIS A 11 2.92 -0.96 -6.78
CA HIS A 11 2.82 0.16 -7.71
C HIS A 11 1.74 1.15 -7.31
N GLU A 12 0.52 0.69 -7.03
CA GLU A 12 -0.59 1.57 -6.62
C GLU A 12 -0.29 2.29 -5.30
N LEU A 13 0.32 1.60 -4.33
CA LEU A 13 0.77 2.21 -3.07
C LEU A 13 1.79 3.32 -3.32
N TYR A 14 2.79 3.06 -4.18
CA TYR A 14 3.81 4.04 -4.54
C TYR A 14 3.20 5.26 -5.26
N VAL A 15 2.33 5.04 -6.24
CA VAL A 15 1.69 6.11 -7.02
C VAL A 15 0.79 6.97 -6.14
N ALA A 16 0.07 6.39 -5.17
CA ALA A 16 -0.75 7.16 -4.24
C ALA A 16 0.09 8.13 -3.40
N VAL A 17 1.22 7.68 -2.85
CA VAL A 17 2.14 8.53 -2.07
C VAL A 17 2.85 9.56 -2.97
N LEU A 18 3.23 9.17 -4.19
CA LEU A 18 3.79 10.10 -5.17
C LEU A 18 2.79 11.21 -5.54
N GLY A 19 1.52 10.84 -5.73
CA GLY A 19 0.45 11.77 -6.07
C GLY A 19 0.18 12.81 -4.98
N ALA A 20 0.46 12.48 -3.71
CA ALA A 20 0.38 13.42 -2.59
C ALA A 20 1.52 14.46 -2.58
N GLY A 21 2.54 14.31 -3.43
CA GLY A 21 3.63 15.28 -3.57
C GLY A 21 4.88 14.95 -2.77
N ALA A 22 4.97 13.75 -2.19
CA ALA A 22 6.13 13.33 -1.43
C ALA A 22 7.43 13.40 -2.27
N SER A 23 8.45 14.08 -1.77
CA SER A 23 9.76 14.20 -2.43
C SER A 23 10.62 12.96 -2.24
N VAL A 24 10.34 12.18 -1.20
CA VAL A 24 10.96 10.88 -0.90
C VAL A 24 9.85 9.92 -0.51
N ILE A 25 9.90 8.73 -1.08
CA ILE A 25 8.95 7.64 -0.78
C ILE A 25 9.74 6.47 -0.24
N GLU A 26 9.42 6.06 0.98
CA GLU A 26 9.96 4.85 1.57
C GLU A 26 9.03 3.68 1.26
N MET A 27 9.59 2.62 0.67
CA MET A 27 8.89 1.37 0.41
C MET A 27 9.44 0.28 1.35
N THR A 28 8.56 -0.29 2.18
CA THR A 28 8.92 -1.38 3.08
C THR A 28 8.18 -2.66 2.71
N LEU A 29 8.91 -3.77 2.61
CA LEU A 29 8.34 -5.11 2.47
C LEU A 29 8.69 -5.95 3.70
N SER A 30 7.67 -6.25 4.51
CA SER A 30 7.79 -7.08 5.70
C SER A 30 7.16 -8.44 5.47
N THR A 31 7.89 -9.53 5.75
CA THR A 31 7.38 -10.89 5.56
C THR A 31 7.29 -11.63 6.89
N ALA A 32 6.22 -12.41 7.07
CA ALA A 32 6.00 -13.26 8.25
C ALA A 32 5.23 -14.51 7.84
N GLY A 33 5.95 -15.59 7.53
CA GLY A 33 5.38 -16.79 6.96
C GLY A 33 4.82 -16.53 5.56
N ALA A 34 3.54 -16.85 5.34
CA ALA A 34 2.86 -16.60 4.07
C ALA A 34 2.31 -15.17 3.92
N ARG A 35 2.47 -14.32 4.95
CA ARG A 35 2.02 -12.93 4.91
C ARG A 35 3.14 -12.02 4.45
N ILE A 36 2.80 -11.12 3.56
CA ILE A 36 3.69 -10.04 3.13
C ILE A 36 2.91 -8.73 3.32
N ARG A 37 3.47 -7.81 4.10
CA ARG A 37 2.98 -6.44 4.19
C ARG A 37 3.87 -5.55 3.35
N ILE A 38 3.26 -4.81 2.43
CA ILE A 38 3.88 -3.80 1.59
C ILE A 38 3.38 -2.46 2.10
N THR A 39 4.30 -1.54 2.38
CA THR A 39 3.98 -0.18 2.86
C THR A 39 4.69 0.82 1.96
N ALA A 40 3.97 1.87 1.58
CA ALA A 40 4.53 3.08 0.98
C ALA A 40 4.30 4.25 1.95
N TYR A 41 5.34 5.02 2.22
CA TYR A 41 5.29 6.12 3.17
C TYR A 41 5.96 7.37 2.59
N GLY A 42 5.32 8.52 2.76
CA GLY A 42 5.85 9.84 2.40
C GLY A 42 5.86 10.77 3.61
N GLN A 43 6.38 11.98 3.42
CA GLN A 43 6.40 13.01 4.47
C GLN A 43 5.09 13.81 4.58
N ASP A 44 4.25 13.75 3.54
CA ASP A 44 3.06 14.58 3.39
C ASP A 44 1.78 13.75 3.57
N PRO A 45 0.73 14.29 4.23
CA PRO A 45 -0.54 13.60 4.39
C PRO A 45 -1.19 13.27 3.05
N LEU A 46 -1.83 12.10 2.94
CA LEU A 46 -2.48 11.66 1.73
C LEU A 46 -3.84 12.35 1.52
N PRO A 47 -4.03 13.08 0.40
CA PRO A 47 -5.35 13.54 -0.01
C PRO A 47 -6.33 12.38 -0.20
N VAL A 48 -7.62 12.61 0.10
CA VAL A 48 -8.71 11.62 -0.04
C VAL A 48 -8.72 10.95 -1.43
N LEU A 49 -8.40 11.71 -2.48
CA LEU A 49 -8.32 11.19 -3.84
C LEU A 49 -7.31 10.05 -3.99
N TYR A 50 -6.20 10.10 -3.25
CA TYR A 50 -5.13 9.11 -3.33
C TYR A 50 -5.25 8.02 -2.26
N SER A 51 -5.93 8.29 -1.14
CA SER A 51 -6.22 7.26 -0.12
C SER A 51 -7.49 6.44 -0.39
N HIS A 52 -8.44 6.95 -1.20
CA HIS A 52 -9.73 6.30 -1.47
C HIS A 52 -10.17 6.35 -2.94
N GLY A 53 -9.26 6.70 -3.86
CA GLY A 53 -9.55 6.75 -5.30
C GLY A 53 -9.51 5.39 -6.02
N PRO A 54 -9.46 5.39 -7.36
CA PRO A 54 -9.45 4.16 -8.15
C PRO A 54 -8.28 3.20 -7.81
N GLY A 55 -7.08 3.73 -7.54
CA GLY A 55 -5.94 2.92 -7.11
C GLY A 55 -6.18 2.22 -5.77
N TRP A 56 -6.88 2.87 -4.85
CA TRP A 56 -7.30 2.26 -3.59
C TRP A 56 -8.26 1.09 -3.81
N GLN A 57 -9.20 1.19 -4.76
CA GLN A 57 -10.12 0.10 -5.08
C GLN A 57 -9.39 -1.14 -5.60
N ILE A 58 -8.30 -0.95 -6.36
CA ILE A 58 -7.43 -2.05 -6.81
C ILE A 58 -6.74 -2.70 -5.62
N ILE A 59 -6.14 -1.90 -4.72
CA ILE A 59 -5.47 -2.40 -3.52
C ILE A 59 -6.46 -3.20 -2.66
N ASP A 60 -7.62 -2.62 -2.34
CA ASP A 60 -8.66 -3.22 -1.50
C ASP A 60 -9.20 -4.53 -2.09
N GLY A 61 -9.37 -4.60 -3.42
CA GLY A 61 -9.88 -5.79 -4.10
C GLY A 61 -8.88 -6.94 -4.22
N LEU A 62 -7.56 -6.67 -4.20
CA LEU A 62 -6.52 -7.67 -4.44
C LEU A 62 -5.79 -8.11 -3.17
N CYS A 63 -5.78 -7.29 -2.11
CA CYS A 63 -5.12 -7.62 -0.86
C CYS A 63 -6.08 -8.32 0.13
N HIS A 64 -5.52 -8.87 1.21
CA HIS A 64 -6.32 -9.40 2.30
C HIS A 64 -6.71 -8.32 3.31
N LEU A 65 -5.79 -7.39 3.57
CA LEU A 65 -6.01 -6.25 4.46
C LEU A 65 -5.27 -5.05 3.88
N SER A 66 -5.87 -3.88 3.96
CA SER A 66 -5.30 -2.60 3.55
C SER A 66 -5.52 -1.56 4.65
N GLY A 67 -4.77 -0.47 4.58
CA GLY A 67 -5.00 0.66 5.47
C GLY A 67 -4.08 1.84 5.21
N LEU A 68 -4.32 2.89 5.98
CA LEU A 68 -3.44 4.05 6.11
C LEU A 68 -2.46 3.83 7.27
N THR A 69 -1.34 4.53 7.25
CA THR A 69 -0.50 4.71 8.45
C THR A 69 -1.21 5.59 9.47
N THR A 70 -0.79 5.53 10.73
CA THR A 70 -1.46 6.23 11.84
C THR A 70 -1.43 7.75 11.72
N ASP A 71 -0.47 8.27 10.97
CA ASP A 71 -0.28 9.69 10.65
C ASP A 71 -0.85 10.08 9.27
N GLU A 72 -1.47 9.14 8.56
CA GLU A 72 -2.09 9.33 7.25
C GLU A 72 -1.12 9.75 6.12
N CYS A 73 0.19 9.67 6.34
CA CYS A 73 1.22 9.99 5.34
C CYS A 73 1.63 8.79 4.46
N GLY A 74 1.00 7.64 4.65
CA GLY A 74 1.31 6.42 3.91
C GLY A 74 0.15 5.44 3.84
N LEU A 75 0.32 4.44 2.98
CA LEU A 75 -0.62 3.34 2.77
C LEU A 75 0.11 2.02 2.95
N TRP A 76 -0.65 1.00 3.35
CA TRP A 76 -0.14 -0.36 3.41
C TRP A 76 -1.18 -1.36 2.91
N ALA A 77 -0.67 -2.47 2.40
CA ALA A 77 -1.45 -3.61 2.00
C ALA A 77 -0.77 -4.90 2.45
N GLN A 78 -1.57 -5.86 2.89
CA GLN A 78 -1.13 -7.20 3.25
C GLN A 78 -1.65 -8.19 2.23
N VAL A 79 -0.73 -8.90 1.58
CA VAL A 79 -1.05 -10.06 0.77
C VAL A 79 -0.77 -11.34 1.54
N GLY A 80 -1.57 -12.37 1.25
CA GLY A 80 -1.53 -13.64 1.96
C GLY A 80 -2.22 -13.60 3.33
N THR A 81 -2.60 -14.78 3.79
CA THR A 81 -3.26 -15.00 5.07
C THR A 81 -2.42 -15.97 5.90
N ASN A 82 -2.53 -15.90 7.22
CA ASN A 82 -2.21 -17.07 8.02
C ASN A 82 -3.35 -18.07 7.78
N ARG A 83 -3.05 -19.14 7.06
CA ARG A 83 -3.95 -20.28 7.00
C ARG A 83 -3.97 -21.01 8.34
#